data_AF-A0A2U1NZ83-F1
#
_entry.id   AF-A0A2U1NZ83-F1
#
_cell.length_a   1.000
_cell.length_b   1.000
_cell.length_c   1.000
_cell.angle_alpha   90.00
_cell.angle_beta   90.00
_cell.angle_gamma   90.00
#
_symmetry.space_group_name_H-M   'P 1'
#
loop_
_entity.id
_entity.type
_entity.pdbx_description
1 polymer ?
#
loop_
_entity_poly.entity_id
_entity_poly.type
_entity_poly.pdbx_seq_one_letter_code
_entity_poly.pdbx_strand_id
1 'polypeptide(L)'
;MVDDLNYKDFVILLSAFNPEAYIYYRRLTASERRCEELVTQVPESTRPLLRQIEAIQETTAKKAEAWNAVERSLNSRLQEAEAKAAGAEERERAVNERLSQTLSRINVLEAQISCLRTEQTQLTKSLEKERQRASESRQDYLALKEEADTHEGRVNLLQEEIKELKQKHKQELHKALTHRALLQQDVEREKAARLELEKAAHLQSSIVPEQNPIARTKSAFENGLARRLSNASSVSSMEESFYLQASLDSSDTLSERQNPGEPTLSSYHLKSKTPNAYEVALSK
;
A
#
# COMPACT_ATOMS: atom_id res chain seq x y z
N MET A 1 -70.44 89.93 50.44
CA MET A 1 -71.09 90.45 49.22
C MET A 1 -70.05 91.28 48.51
N VAL A 2 -69.37 90.68 47.52
CA VAL A 2 -68.61 91.43 46.51
C VAL A 2 -69.51 91.32 45.30
N ASP A 3 -70.19 92.42 45.03
CA ASP A 3 -71.25 92.52 44.07
C ASP A 3 -70.75 92.28 42.65
N ASP A 4 -71.65 91.71 41.87
CA ASP A 4 -71.59 91.50 40.43
C ASP A 4 -70.96 92.71 39.72
N LEU A 5 -69.66 92.63 39.43
CA LEU A 5 -69.07 93.50 38.42
C LEU A 5 -69.72 93.13 37.10
N ASN A 6 -70.63 93.99 36.66
CA ASN A 6 -71.33 93.84 35.41
C ASN A 6 -70.29 93.85 34.27
N TYR A 7 -70.43 92.98 33.28
CA TYR A 7 -69.50 92.86 32.14
C TYR A 7 -69.16 94.22 31.50
N LYS A 8 -70.12 95.15 31.52
CA LYS A 8 -69.97 96.54 31.04
C LYS A 8 -68.95 97.35 31.85
N ASP A 9 -68.88 97.16 33.17
CA ASP A 9 -67.96 97.87 34.05
C ASP A 9 -66.52 97.39 33.84
N PHE A 10 -66.34 96.08 33.57
CA PHE A 10 -65.03 95.50 33.23
C PHE A 10 -64.50 96.02 31.89
N VAL A 11 -65.35 96.17 30.87
CA VAL A 11 -64.99 96.70 29.54
C VAL A 11 -64.61 98.19 29.60
N ILE A 12 -65.26 98.96 30.47
CA ILE A 12 -64.94 100.37 30.72
C ILE A 12 -63.60 100.51 31.49
N LEU A 13 -63.33 99.64 32.47
CA LEU A 13 -62.04 99.58 33.15
C LEU A 13 -60.90 99.19 32.19
N LEU A 14 -61.15 98.22 31.29
CA LEU A 14 -60.18 97.80 30.29
C LEU A 14 -59.84 98.94 29.31
N SER A 15 -60.81 99.77 28.91
CA SER A 15 -60.55 100.93 28.05
C SER A 15 -59.76 102.04 28.72
N ALA A 16 -59.84 102.16 30.05
CA ALA A 16 -59.14 103.19 30.81
C ALA A 16 -57.72 102.78 31.23
N PHE A 17 -57.51 101.52 31.65
CA PHE A 17 -56.24 101.05 32.21
C PHE A 17 -55.32 100.35 31.19
N ASN A 18 -55.87 99.82 30.08
CA ASN A 18 -55.08 99.18 29.02
C ASN A 18 -55.72 99.43 27.63
N PRO A 19 -55.51 100.63 27.05
CA PRO A 19 -56.19 101.05 25.83
C PRO A 19 -55.82 100.19 24.61
N GLU A 20 -54.59 99.68 24.54
CA GLU A 20 -54.16 98.75 23.49
C GLU A 20 -54.93 97.42 23.55
N ALA A 21 -55.08 96.86 24.75
CA ALA A 21 -55.89 95.65 24.95
C ALA A 21 -57.37 95.90 24.60
N TYR A 22 -57.90 97.09 24.90
CA TYR A 22 -59.26 97.46 24.54
C TYR A 22 -59.47 97.61 23.02
N ILE A 23 -58.51 98.23 22.31
CA ILE A 23 -58.55 98.36 20.85
C ILE A 23 -58.46 96.98 20.19
N TYR A 24 -57.58 96.11 20.70
CA TYR A 24 -57.47 94.73 20.21
C TYR A 24 -58.77 93.95 20.43
N TYR A 25 -59.34 94.04 21.63
CA TYR A 25 -60.64 93.44 21.96
C TYR A 25 -61.75 93.96 21.03
N ARG A 26 -61.84 95.28 20.83
CA ARG A 26 -62.80 95.88 19.88
C ARG A 26 -62.65 95.36 18.46
N ARG A 27 -61.42 95.19 17.98
CA ARG A 27 -61.14 94.65 16.63
C ARG A 27 -61.48 93.17 16.53
N LEU A 28 -61.18 92.39 17.57
CA LEU A 28 -61.54 90.97 17.64
C LEU A 28 -63.07 90.81 17.60
N THR A 29 -63.80 91.52 18.46
CA THR A 29 -65.27 91.49 18.49
C THR A 29 -65.90 91.99 17.19
N ALA A 30 -65.33 93.03 16.56
CA ALA A 30 -65.79 93.47 15.24
C ALA A 30 -65.51 92.44 14.14
N SER A 31 -64.41 91.68 14.25
CA SER A 31 -64.11 90.57 13.36
C SER A 31 -65.06 89.41 13.57
N GLU A 32 -65.30 89.01 14.83
CA GLU A 32 -66.27 87.98 15.21
C GLU A 32 -67.65 88.30 14.66
N ARG A 33 -68.13 89.54 14.83
CA ARG A 33 -69.40 89.99 14.29
C ARG A 33 -69.47 89.92 12.76
N ARG A 34 -68.41 90.32 12.06
CA ARG A 34 -68.34 90.17 10.58
C ARG A 34 -68.35 88.70 10.15
N CYS A 35 -67.71 87.82 10.91
CA CYS A 35 -67.75 86.38 10.67
C CYS A 35 -69.17 85.82 10.90
N GLU A 36 -69.84 86.22 11.99
CA GLU A 36 -71.23 85.85 12.27
C GLU A 36 -72.17 86.33 11.16
N GLU A 37 -72.03 87.59 10.72
CA GLU A 37 -72.78 88.14 9.60
C GLU A 37 -72.55 87.33 8.32
N LEU A 38 -71.31 86.97 7.99
CA LEU A 38 -70.98 86.14 6.84
C LEU A 38 -71.62 84.73 6.94
N VAL A 39 -71.63 84.12 8.11
CA VAL A 39 -72.27 82.81 8.37
C VAL A 39 -73.80 82.88 8.23
N THR A 40 -74.41 84.02 8.60
CA THR A 40 -75.85 84.25 8.38
C THR A 40 -76.20 84.56 6.93
N GLN A 41 -75.26 85.12 6.15
CA GLN A 41 -75.43 85.39 4.71
C GLN A 41 -75.30 84.13 3.84
N VAL A 42 -74.76 83.03 4.37
CA VAL A 42 -74.78 81.73 3.67
C VAL A 42 -76.25 81.30 3.49
N PRO A 43 -76.72 81.10 2.25
CA PRO A 43 -78.08 80.63 2.00
C PRO A 43 -78.39 79.36 2.78
N GLU A 44 -79.60 79.23 3.34
CA GLU A 44 -80.02 78.05 4.11
C GLU A 44 -79.87 76.74 3.31
N SER A 45 -79.90 76.82 1.98
CA SER A 45 -79.66 75.70 1.06
C SER A 45 -78.22 75.19 1.02
N THR A 46 -77.21 75.99 1.41
CA THR A 46 -75.79 75.61 1.33
C THR A 46 -75.28 74.89 2.59
N ARG A 47 -75.86 75.18 3.76
CA ARG A 47 -75.50 74.53 5.05
C ARG A 47 -75.56 72.99 5.04
N PRO A 48 -76.62 72.33 4.49
CA PRO A 48 -76.65 70.86 4.43
C PRO A 48 -75.56 70.28 3.52
N LEU A 49 -75.18 70.96 2.43
CA LEU A 49 -74.11 70.51 1.52
C LEU A 49 -72.74 70.57 2.20
N LEU A 50 -72.45 71.62 2.97
CA LEU A 50 -71.19 71.71 3.72
C LEU A 50 -71.07 70.59 4.75
N ARG A 51 -72.13 70.30 5.52
CA ARG A 51 -72.14 69.14 6.43
C ARG A 51 -71.93 67.82 5.70
N GLN A 52 -72.51 67.68 4.50
CA GLN A 52 -72.31 66.49 3.67
C GLN A 52 -70.85 66.38 3.20
N ILE A 53 -70.23 67.49 2.79
CA ILE A 53 -68.82 67.52 2.41
C ILE A 53 -67.93 67.18 3.61
N GLU A 54 -68.18 67.76 4.77
CA GLU A 54 -67.44 67.45 6.01
C GLU A 54 -67.58 65.97 6.38
N ALA A 55 -68.80 65.41 6.33
CA ALA A 55 -69.02 63.98 6.56
C ALA A 55 -68.31 63.10 5.52
N ILE A 56 -68.30 63.49 4.24
CA ILE A 56 -67.56 62.79 3.19
C ILE A 56 -66.05 62.88 3.44
N GLN A 57 -65.53 64.04 3.83
CA GLN A 57 -64.12 64.23 4.12
C GLN A 57 -63.68 63.42 5.35
N GLU A 58 -64.47 63.44 6.42
CA GLU A 58 -64.19 62.66 7.63
C GLU A 58 -64.23 61.15 7.34
N THR A 59 -65.24 60.67 6.59
CA THR A 59 -65.29 59.25 6.19
C THR A 59 -64.16 58.87 5.25
N THR A 60 -63.71 59.79 4.39
CA THR A 60 -62.55 59.57 3.50
C THR A 60 -61.24 59.52 4.29
N ALA A 61 -61.05 60.42 5.27
CA ALA A 61 -59.90 60.43 6.15
C ALA A 61 -59.81 59.14 6.98
N LYS A 62 -60.93 58.70 7.58
CA LYS A 62 -61.02 57.42 8.32
C LYS A 62 -60.68 56.22 7.42
N LYS A 63 -61.16 56.20 6.17
CA LYS A 63 -60.80 55.15 5.21
C LYS A 63 -59.31 55.17 4.87
N ALA A 64 -58.73 56.34 4.64
CA ALA A 64 -57.30 56.47 4.35
C ALA A 64 -56.43 55.98 5.52
N GLU A 65 -56.79 56.33 6.76
CA GLU A 65 -56.11 55.82 7.96
C GLU A 65 -56.23 54.30 8.10
N ALA A 66 -57.42 53.73 7.82
CA ALA A 66 -57.62 52.28 7.83
C ALA A 66 -56.75 51.58 6.77
N TRP A 67 -56.66 52.13 5.56
CA TRP A 67 -55.77 51.62 4.51
C TRP A 67 -54.30 51.69 4.94
N ASN A 68 -53.84 52.82 5.49
CA ASN A 68 -52.47 52.97 6.00
C ASN A 68 -52.17 51.99 7.15
N ALA A 69 -53.15 51.67 8.00
CA ALA A 69 -52.99 50.67 9.05
C ALA A 69 -52.86 49.25 8.47
N VAL A 70 -53.68 48.90 7.47
CA VAL A 70 -53.58 47.62 6.76
C VAL A 70 -52.26 47.50 6.03
N GLU A 71 -51.83 48.53 5.30
CA GLU A 71 -50.56 48.54 4.58
C GLU A 71 -49.37 48.33 5.52
N ARG A 72 -49.33 49.03 6.66
CA ARG A 72 -48.29 48.82 7.68
C ARG A 72 -48.31 47.39 8.23
N SER A 73 -49.48 46.83 8.50
CA SER A 73 -49.62 45.46 8.98
C SER A 73 -49.13 44.44 7.94
N LEU A 74 -49.48 44.64 6.66
CA LEU A 74 -49.02 43.78 5.57
C LEU A 74 -47.52 43.90 5.35
N ASN A 75 -46.96 45.11 5.38
CA ASN A 75 -45.52 45.34 5.27
C ASN A 75 -44.75 44.69 6.43
N SER A 76 -45.26 44.79 7.67
CA SER A 76 -44.67 44.11 8.82
C SER A 76 -44.68 42.58 8.64
N ARG A 77 -45.81 42.02 8.21
CA ARG A 77 -45.94 40.57 7.98
C ARG A 77 -45.05 40.09 6.84
N LEU A 78 -44.87 40.90 5.80
CA LEU A 78 -43.97 40.62 4.69
C LEU A 78 -42.53 40.58 5.18
N GLN A 79 -42.08 41.61 5.91
CA GLN A 79 -40.73 41.66 6.48
C GLN A 79 -40.45 40.50 7.43
N GLU A 80 -41.42 40.12 8.28
CA GLU A 80 -41.30 38.95 9.14
C GLU A 80 -41.19 37.64 8.34
N ALA A 81 -41.94 37.50 7.25
CA ALA A 81 -41.88 36.33 6.38
C ALA A 81 -40.54 36.26 5.63
N GLU A 82 -40.04 37.39 5.12
CA GLU A 82 -38.73 37.51 4.49
C GLU A 82 -37.60 37.17 5.46
N ALA A 83 -37.65 37.68 6.70
CA ALA A 83 -36.67 37.35 7.73
C ALA A 83 -36.69 35.85 8.10
N LYS A 84 -37.88 35.24 8.18
CA LYS A 84 -38.03 33.80 8.41
C LYS A 84 -37.50 32.97 7.23
N ALA A 85 -37.74 33.41 6.00
CA ALA A 85 -37.24 32.77 4.79
C ALA A 85 -35.70 32.84 4.73
N ALA A 86 -35.12 34.02 4.92
CA ALA A 86 -33.67 34.21 4.97
C ALA A 86 -33.02 33.35 6.07
N GLY A 87 -33.63 33.28 7.26
CA GLY A 87 -33.17 32.41 8.33
C GLY A 87 -33.31 30.92 8.02
N ALA A 88 -34.25 30.52 7.17
CA ALA A 88 -34.39 29.15 6.70
C ALA A 88 -33.33 28.77 5.66
N GLU A 89 -33.06 29.65 4.71
CA GLU A 89 -32.00 29.48 3.71
C GLU A 89 -30.61 29.37 4.35
N GLU A 90 -30.33 30.16 5.39
CA GLU A 90 -29.07 30.07 6.13
C GLU A 90 -28.91 28.70 6.82
N ARG A 91 -29.98 28.21 7.44
CA ARG A 91 -30.00 26.88 8.06
C ARG A 91 -29.80 25.78 7.03
N GLU A 92 -30.42 25.90 5.86
CA GLU A 92 -30.23 24.96 4.75
C GLU A 92 -28.78 24.97 4.26
N ARG A 93 -28.18 26.15 4.03
CA ARG A 93 -26.77 26.27 3.64
C ARG A 93 -25.84 25.63 4.67
N ALA A 94 -26.03 25.89 5.96
CA ALA A 94 -25.21 25.29 7.02
C ALA A 94 -25.34 23.74 7.05
N VAL A 95 -26.54 23.21 6.85
CA VAL A 95 -26.76 21.75 6.77
C VAL A 95 -26.10 21.17 5.52
N ASN A 96 -26.19 21.84 4.38
CA ASN A 96 -25.61 21.39 3.12
C ASN A 96 -24.07 21.40 3.15
N GLU A 97 -23.46 22.40 3.80
CA GLU A 97 -22.01 22.43 4.05
C GLU A 97 -21.58 21.25 4.92
N ARG A 98 -22.30 21.00 6.02
CA ARG A 98 -22.02 19.85 6.89
C ARG A 98 -22.19 18.53 6.14
N LEU A 99 -23.23 18.39 5.32
CA LEU A 99 -23.44 17.22 4.47
C LEU A 99 -22.26 17.01 3.53
N SER A 100 -21.83 18.06 2.83
CA SER A 100 -20.67 18.05 1.93
C SER A 100 -19.38 17.61 2.64
N GLN A 101 -19.14 18.12 3.84
CA GLN A 101 -18.02 17.69 4.69
C GLN A 101 -18.14 16.20 5.05
N THR A 102 -19.32 15.73 5.48
CA THR A 102 -19.50 14.31 5.83
C THR A 102 -19.33 13.38 4.63
N LEU A 103 -19.81 13.75 3.45
CA LEU A 103 -19.62 12.99 2.22
C LEU A 103 -18.14 12.91 1.83
N SER A 104 -17.41 14.02 1.93
CA SER A 104 -15.96 14.02 1.68
C SER A 104 -15.21 13.07 2.63
N ARG A 105 -15.58 13.06 3.92
CA ARG A 105 -15.02 12.14 4.91
C ARG A 105 -15.36 10.68 4.61
N ILE A 106 -16.59 10.39 4.18
CA ILE A 106 -17.01 9.04 3.76
C ILE A 106 -16.14 8.58 2.57
N ASN A 107 -15.98 9.42 1.54
CA ASN A 107 -15.16 9.07 0.36
C ASN A 107 -13.71 8.73 0.74
N VAL A 108 -13.10 9.48 1.68
CA VAL A 108 -11.75 9.18 2.18
C VAL A 108 -11.70 7.84 2.92
N LEU A 109 -12.68 7.57 3.77
CA LEU A 109 -12.74 6.30 4.50
C LEU A 109 -12.99 5.11 3.56
N GLU A 110 -13.81 5.27 2.52
CA GLU A 110 -14.03 4.24 1.49
C GLU A 110 -12.75 3.93 0.70
N ALA A 111 -11.97 4.95 0.36
CA ALA A 111 -10.65 4.78 -0.25
C ALA A 111 -9.69 4.01 0.69
N GLN A 112 -9.64 4.37 1.98
CA GLN A 112 -8.82 3.67 2.97
C GLN A 112 -9.23 2.19 3.14
N ILE A 113 -10.53 1.90 3.22
CA ILE A 113 -11.04 0.53 3.28
C ILE A 113 -10.61 -0.26 2.05
N SER A 114 -10.65 0.36 0.87
CA SER A 114 -10.22 -0.27 -0.37
C SER A 114 -8.73 -0.59 -0.34
N CYS A 115 -7.87 0.34 0.08
CA CYS A 115 -6.43 0.11 0.26
C CYS A 115 -6.17 -1.05 1.24
N LEU A 116 -6.77 -1.01 2.42
CA LEU A 116 -6.60 -2.05 3.44
C LEU A 116 -7.05 -3.43 2.96
N ARG A 117 -8.13 -3.53 2.18
CA ARG A 117 -8.56 -4.79 1.57
C ARG A 117 -7.54 -5.33 0.57
N THR A 118 -6.93 -4.45 -0.23
CA THR A 118 -5.86 -4.87 -1.15
C THR A 118 -4.61 -5.35 -0.42
N GLU A 119 -4.20 -4.63 0.63
CA GLU A 119 -3.07 -5.01 1.49
C GLU A 119 -3.31 -6.35 2.19
N GLN A 120 -4.50 -6.53 2.77
CA GLN A 120 -4.90 -7.81 3.39
C GLN A 120 -4.80 -8.96 2.39
N THR A 121 -5.27 -8.76 1.17
CA THR A 121 -5.22 -9.78 0.10
C THR A 121 -3.77 -10.09 -0.29
N GLN A 122 -2.92 -9.07 -0.40
CA GLN A 122 -1.50 -9.24 -0.73
C GLN A 122 -0.75 -9.98 0.38
N LEU A 123 -0.93 -9.58 1.63
CA LEU A 123 -0.32 -10.24 2.80
C LEU A 123 -0.79 -11.69 2.92
N THR A 124 -2.07 -11.96 2.71
CA THR A 124 -2.60 -13.33 2.72
C THR A 124 -1.95 -14.20 1.64
N LYS A 125 -1.81 -13.68 0.41
CA LYS A 125 -1.11 -14.38 -0.67
C LYS A 125 0.37 -14.60 -0.35
N SER A 126 1.03 -13.62 0.27
CA SER A 126 2.44 -13.75 0.67
C SER A 126 2.62 -14.80 1.76
N LEU A 127 1.75 -14.80 2.79
CA LEU A 127 1.75 -15.78 3.86
C LEU A 127 1.58 -17.19 3.31
N GLU A 128 0.64 -17.39 2.39
CA GLU A 128 0.39 -18.70 1.79
C GLU A 128 1.58 -19.18 0.95
N LYS A 129 2.24 -18.29 0.22
CA LYS A 129 3.48 -18.61 -0.49
C LYS A 129 4.60 -19.05 0.46
N GLU A 130 4.80 -18.36 1.59
CA GLU A 130 5.82 -18.76 2.56
C GLU A 130 5.48 -20.09 3.24
N ARG A 131 4.19 -20.35 3.52
CA ARG A 131 3.75 -21.66 4.02
C ARG A 131 4.04 -22.77 3.04
N GLN A 132 3.74 -22.55 1.76
CA GLN A 132 4.02 -23.52 0.71
C GLN A 132 5.53 -23.79 0.59
N ARG A 133 6.37 -22.74 0.54
CA ARG A 133 7.84 -22.89 0.51
C ARG A 133 8.38 -23.63 1.73
N ALA A 134 7.86 -23.35 2.93
CA ALA A 134 8.27 -24.06 4.14
C ALA A 134 7.89 -25.54 4.10
N SER A 135 6.74 -25.88 3.49
CA SER A 135 6.34 -27.27 3.29
C SER A 135 7.23 -28.00 2.28
N GLU A 136 7.57 -27.36 1.16
CA GLU A 136 8.46 -27.89 0.13
C GLU A 136 9.87 -28.10 0.71
N SER A 137 10.43 -27.09 1.38
CA SER A 137 11.74 -27.19 2.01
C SER A 137 11.81 -28.29 3.06
N ARG A 138 10.72 -28.52 3.81
CA ARG A 138 10.63 -29.65 4.75
C ARG A 138 10.64 -30.99 4.04
N GLN A 139 9.93 -31.11 2.92
CA GLN A 139 9.91 -32.33 2.11
C GLN A 139 11.30 -32.62 1.52
N ASP A 140 11.96 -31.60 0.96
CA ASP A 140 13.32 -31.72 0.42
C ASP A 140 14.32 -32.13 1.50
N TYR A 141 14.22 -31.55 2.70
CA TYR A 141 15.06 -31.94 3.84
C TYR A 141 14.88 -33.41 4.23
N LEU A 142 13.62 -33.89 4.26
CA LEU A 142 13.34 -35.29 4.58
C LEU A 142 13.90 -36.23 3.50
N ALA A 143 13.73 -35.88 2.21
CA ALA A 143 14.27 -36.66 1.10
C ALA A 143 15.81 -36.74 1.15
N LEU A 144 16.48 -35.60 1.37
CA LEU A 144 17.94 -35.56 1.52
C LEU A 144 18.43 -36.35 2.74
N LYS A 145 17.67 -36.30 3.84
CA LYS A 145 17.98 -37.08 5.03
C LYS A 145 17.87 -38.58 4.76
N GLU A 146 16.80 -39.03 4.11
CA GLU A 146 16.63 -40.43 3.73
C GLU A 146 17.75 -40.88 2.78
N GLU A 147 18.13 -40.07 1.79
CA GLU A 147 19.25 -40.35 0.90
C GLU A 147 20.57 -40.47 1.67
N ALA A 148 20.86 -39.54 2.59
CA ALA A 148 22.03 -39.61 3.46
C ALA A 148 22.07 -40.89 4.31
N ASP A 149 20.95 -41.27 4.92
CA ASP A 149 20.82 -42.50 5.72
C ASP A 149 21.09 -43.75 4.85
N THR A 150 20.63 -43.77 3.58
CA THR A 150 20.95 -44.87 2.65
C THR A 150 22.43 -44.93 2.28
N HIS A 151 23.07 -43.78 2.09
CA HIS A 151 24.51 -43.72 1.83
C HIS A 151 25.33 -44.17 3.04
N GLU A 152 24.95 -43.75 4.25
CA GLU A 152 25.57 -44.21 5.50
C GLU A 152 25.47 -45.74 5.62
N GLY A 153 24.30 -46.32 5.36
CA GLY A 153 24.12 -47.77 5.34
C GLY A 153 25.04 -48.48 4.35
N ARG A 154 25.19 -47.96 3.12
CA ARG A 154 26.12 -48.51 2.11
C ARG A 154 27.58 -48.40 2.55
N VAL A 155 27.98 -47.27 3.13
CA VAL A 155 29.34 -47.07 3.65
C VAL A 155 29.65 -48.07 4.75
N ASN A 156 28.71 -48.31 5.68
CA ASN A 156 28.87 -49.29 6.75
C ASN A 156 29.07 -50.70 6.21
N LEU A 157 28.26 -51.14 5.23
CA LEU A 157 28.41 -52.45 4.59
C LEU A 157 29.79 -52.62 3.91
N LEU A 158 30.23 -51.61 3.14
CA LEU A 158 31.54 -51.64 2.50
C LEU A 158 32.69 -51.66 3.52
N GLN A 159 32.54 -50.94 4.64
CA GLN A 159 33.52 -50.98 5.72
C GLN A 159 33.62 -52.37 6.35
N GLU A 160 32.50 -53.06 6.55
CA GLU A 160 32.47 -54.43 7.05
C GLU A 160 33.13 -55.41 6.06
N GLU A 161 32.80 -55.31 4.77
CA GLU A 161 33.42 -56.13 3.72
C GLU A 161 34.94 -55.93 3.66
N ILE A 162 35.43 -54.68 3.74
CA ILE A 162 36.86 -54.38 3.79
C ILE A 162 37.51 -55.01 5.03
N LYS A 163 36.86 -54.96 6.19
CA LYS A 163 37.38 -55.59 7.42
C LYS A 163 37.46 -57.11 7.26
N GLU A 164 36.43 -57.74 6.71
CA GLU A 164 36.42 -59.19 6.45
C GLU A 164 37.51 -59.60 5.45
N LEU A 165 37.65 -58.88 4.33
CA LEU A 165 38.68 -59.15 3.32
C LEU A 165 40.09 -59.00 3.93
N LYS A 166 40.32 -57.96 4.73
CA LYS A 166 41.59 -57.79 5.46
C LYS A 166 41.86 -58.96 6.42
N GLN A 167 40.85 -59.43 7.13
CA GLN A 167 40.99 -60.57 8.04
C GLN A 167 41.26 -61.88 7.29
N LYS A 168 40.52 -62.14 6.20
CA LYS A 168 40.73 -63.30 5.31
C LYS A 168 42.15 -63.30 4.76
N HIS A 169 42.60 -62.17 4.21
CA HIS A 169 43.96 -62.01 3.71
C HIS A 169 45.04 -62.26 4.80
N LYS A 170 44.84 -61.72 6.01
CA LYS A 170 45.75 -61.97 7.14
C LYS A 170 45.82 -63.45 7.51
N GLN A 171 44.70 -64.17 7.48
CA GLN A 171 44.66 -65.61 7.75
C GLN A 171 45.34 -66.42 6.64
N GLU A 172 45.09 -66.11 5.38
CA GLU A 172 45.72 -66.74 4.22
C GLU A 172 47.24 -66.54 4.23
N LEU A 173 47.69 -65.31 4.51
CA LEU A 173 49.11 -65.01 4.67
C LEU A 173 49.75 -65.84 5.79
N HIS A 174 49.07 -65.98 6.93
CA HIS A 174 49.55 -66.83 8.03
C HIS A 174 49.65 -68.30 7.62
N LYS A 175 48.61 -68.85 6.97
CA LYS A 175 48.61 -70.23 6.44
C LYS A 175 49.73 -70.46 5.42
N ALA A 176 49.97 -69.49 4.53
CA ALA A 176 51.05 -69.58 3.55
C ALA A 176 52.43 -69.56 4.23
N LEU A 177 52.62 -68.74 5.27
CA LEU A 177 53.87 -68.68 6.04
C LEU A 177 54.13 -69.96 6.83
N THR A 178 53.11 -70.54 7.48
CA THR A 178 53.26 -71.80 8.21
C THR A 178 53.55 -72.96 7.26
N HIS A 179 52.85 -73.02 6.12
CA HIS A 179 53.13 -74.00 5.07
C HIS A 179 54.55 -73.88 4.54
N ARG A 180 55.02 -72.65 4.26
CA ARG A 180 56.42 -72.40 3.85
C ARG A 180 57.43 -72.86 4.90
N ALA A 181 57.16 -72.63 6.19
CA ALA A 181 58.03 -73.06 7.28
C ALA A 181 58.12 -74.59 7.38
N LEU A 182 56.98 -75.30 7.22
CA LEU A 182 56.95 -76.77 7.17
C LEU A 182 57.77 -77.30 5.98
N LEU A 183 57.56 -76.75 4.78
CA LEU A 183 58.35 -77.11 3.60
C LEU A 183 59.85 -76.86 3.80
N GLN A 184 60.21 -75.76 4.44
CA GLN A 184 61.61 -75.45 4.72
C GLN A 184 62.22 -76.47 5.70
N GLN A 185 61.48 -76.87 6.73
CA GLN A 185 61.88 -77.94 7.63
C GLN A 185 62.04 -79.29 6.90
N ASP A 186 61.12 -79.62 5.98
CA ASP A 186 61.21 -80.84 5.17
C ASP A 186 62.45 -80.82 4.26
N VAL A 187 62.75 -79.67 3.63
CA VAL A 187 63.97 -79.48 2.82
C VAL A 187 65.23 -79.61 3.67
N GLU A 188 65.24 -79.09 4.89
CA GLU A 188 66.37 -79.25 5.83
C GLU A 188 66.54 -80.71 6.26
N ARG A 189 65.46 -81.43 6.54
CA ARG A 189 65.49 -82.88 6.85
C ARG A 189 65.99 -83.70 5.67
N GLU A 190 65.52 -83.41 4.46
CA GLU A 190 65.99 -84.06 3.22
C GLU A 190 67.48 -83.76 2.96
N LYS A 191 67.93 -82.51 3.15
CA LYS A 191 69.35 -82.15 3.06
C LYS A 191 70.19 -82.89 4.10
N ALA A 192 69.72 -83.02 5.34
CA ALA A 192 70.41 -83.77 6.38
C ALA A 192 70.51 -85.26 6.02
N ALA A 193 69.41 -85.88 5.56
CA ALA A 193 69.41 -87.26 5.08
C ALA A 193 70.36 -87.47 3.89
N ARG A 194 70.42 -86.51 2.95
CA ARG A 194 71.39 -86.54 1.84
C ARG A 194 72.83 -86.41 2.33
N LEU A 195 73.12 -85.53 3.29
CA LEU A 195 74.46 -85.43 3.88
C LEU A 195 74.85 -86.70 4.63
N GLU A 196 73.91 -87.39 5.29
CA GLU A 196 74.16 -88.70 5.91
C GLU A 196 74.43 -89.78 4.86
N LEU A 197 73.66 -89.81 3.76
CA LEU A 197 73.92 -90.69 2.63
C LEU A 197 75.27 -90.38 1.97
N GLU A 198 75.64 -89.10 1.81
CA GLU A 198 76.94 -88.69 1.29
C GLU A 198 78.07 -89.10 2.24
N LYS A 199 77.92 -88.93 3.56
CA LYS A 199 78.88 -89.44 4.55
C LYS A 199 78.99 -90.96 4.53
N ALA A 200 77.88 -91.68 4.41
CA ALA A 200 77.85 -93.13 4.26
C ALA A 200 78.50 -93.58 2.93
N ALA A 201 78.30 -92.82 1.85
CA ALA A 201 78.95 -93.03 0.57
C ALA A 201 80.45 -92.69 0.62
N HIS A 202 80.86 -91.65 1.35
CA HIS A 202 82.27 -91.29 1.57
C HIS A 202 83.00 -92.35 2.40
N LEU A 203 82.32 -92.98 3.36
CA LEU A 203 82.83 -94.15 4.07
C LEU A 203 82.98 -95.39 3.15
N GLN A 204 82.22 -95.47 2.04
CA GLN A 204 82.43 -96.47 0.99
C GLN A 204 83.40 -96.04 -0.12
N SER A 205 83.76 -94.75 -0.24
CA SER A 205 84.66 -94.25 -1.29
C SER A 205 86.08 -93.93 -0.81
N SER A 206 86.50 -94.40 0.36
CA SER A 206 87.86 -94.22 0.88
C SER A 206 88.82 -95.35 0.43
N ILE A 207 88.92 -95.60 -0.88
CA ILE A 207 90.09 -96.24 -1.53
C ILE A 207 90.35 -95.50 -2.85
N VAL A 208 91.42 -94.68 -2.81
CA VAL A 208 92.29 -94.12 -3.88
C VAL A 208 91.91 -92.76 -4.51
N PRO A 209 92.91 -91.86 -4.74
CA PRO A 209 92.71 -90.40 -4.85
C PRO A 209 93.23 -89.75 -6.18
N GLU A 210 93.04 -88.41 -6.29
CA GLU A 210 93.80 -87.37 -7.06
C GLU A 210 93.80 -87.39 -8.62
N GLN A 211 93.86 -86.30 -9.42
CA GLN A 211 94.02 -84.83 -9.26
C GLN A 211 93.75 -84.12 -10.65
N ASN A 212 93.04 -82.98 -10.65
CA ASN A 212 93.20 -81.62 -11.31
C ASN A 212 94.05 -81.39 -12.61
N PRO A 213 94.00 -80.23 -13.36
CA PRO A 213 93.50 -78.87 -13.00
C PRO A 213 92.81 -77.94 -14.07
N ILE A 214 92.08 -76.93 -13.57
CA ILE A 214 92.09 -75.44 -13.83
C ILE A 214 92.00 -74.83 -15.26
N ALA A 215 90.96 -73.98 -15.49
CA ALA A 215 91.01 -72.53 -15.89
C ALA A 215 89.59 -72.07 -16.36
N ARG A 216 88.77 -71.27 -15.64
CA ARG A 216 88.76 -69.82 -15.33
C ARG A 216 88.55 -68.86 -16.54
N THR A 217 87.32 -68.34 -16.71
CA THR A 217 86.90 -66.92 -17.01
C THR A 217 85.36 -66.87 -17.21
N LYS A 218 84.56 -66.21 -16.34
CA LYS A 218 83.93 -64.86 -16.50
C LYS A 218 83.15 -64.71 -17.84
N SER A 219 81.90 -64.24 -17.95
CA SER A 219 81.13 -63.27 -17.15
C SER A 219 79.66 -63.21 -17.61
N ALA A 220 78.79 -62.84 -16.66
CA ALA A 220 77.68 -61.88 -16.76
C ALA A 220 76.63 -61.96 -17.89
N PHE A 221 75.38 -62.08 -17.43
CA PHE A 221 74.20 -61.31 -17.85
C PHE A 221 73.76 -61.40 -19.31
N GLU A 222 72.57 -61.94 -19.55
CA GLU A 222 71.34 -61.15 -19.76
C GLU A 222 70.31 -61.92 -20.62
N ASN A 223 69.05 -61.89 -20.18
CA ASN A 223 67.81 -61.98 -20.94
C ASN A 223 67.60 -63.03 -22.05
N GLY A 224 66.58 -63.87 -21.80
CA GLY A 224 65.41 -63.84 -22.67
C GLY A 224 65.09 -65.12 -23.42
N LEU A 225 64.12 -65.90 -22.95
CA LEU A 225 63.34 -66.82 -23.78
C LEU A 225 61.90 -66.93 -23.26
N ALA A 226 61.01 -66.11 -23.81
CA ALA A 226 59.62 -66.50 -24.12
C ALA A 226 59.00 -65.42 -25.02
N ARG A 227 59.10 -65.63 -26.34
CA ARG A 227 58.46 -64.80 -27.36
C ARG A 227 57.38 -65.63 -28.05
N ARG A 228 56.17 -65.05 -28.11
CA ARG A 228 54.98 -65.42 -28.92
C ARG A 228 54.20 -66.65 -28.43
N LEU A 229 52.86 -66.66 -28.40
CA LEU A 229 51.88 -66.18 -29.38
C LEU A 229 50.53 -65.80 -28.73
N SER A 230 49.79 -64.92 -29.41
CA SER A 230 48.30 -64.87 -29.52
C SER A 230 47.49 -64.43 -28.30
N ASN A 231 46.32 -63.79 -28.38
CA ASN A 231 45.55 -62.96 -29.33
C ASN A 231 44.22 -62.67 -28.59
N ALA A 232 43.42 -61.72 -29.11
CA ALA A 232 41.98 -61.50 -28.85
C ALA A 232 41.65 -60.63 -27.60
N SER A 233 41.27 -59.36 -27.82
CA SER A 233 39.88 -58.85 -28.04
C SER A 233 39.20 -58.55 -26.68
N SER A 234 38.47 -57.47 -26.42
CA SER A 234 37.96 -56.35 -27.20
C SER A 234 37.05 -55.54 -26.26
N VAL A 235 36.81 -54.27 -26.62
CA VAL A 235 35.62 -53.43 -26.33
C VAL A 235 35.21 -53.14 -24.87
N SER A 236 35.34 -51.87 -24.49
CA SER A 236 34.35 -51.04 -23.78
C SER A 236 35.07 -50.01 -22.91
N SER A 237 35.34 -48.83 -23.45
CA SER A 237 35.58 -47.63 -22.65
C SER A 237 34.99 -46.47 -23.43
N MET A 238 33.67 -46.40 -23.34
CA MET A 238 32.86 -45.34 -23.87
C MET A 238 32.62 -44.38 -22.69
N GLU A 239 33.16 -43.19 -22.84
CA GLU A 239 32.54 -41.90 -22.50
C GLU A 239 32.16 -41.62 -21.03
N GLU A 240 32.82 -40.60 -20.46
CA GLU A 240 32.27 -39.46 -19.70
C GLU A 240 33.35 -38.93 -18.75
N SER A 241 33.62 -37.64 -18.56
CA SER A 241 33.27 -36.42 -19.28
C SER A 241 34.23 -35.34 -18.76
N PHE A 242 34.87 -34.67 -19.72
CA PHE A 242 35.41 -33.31 -19.69
C PHE A 242 35.48 -32.58 -18.34
N TYR A 243 36.68 -32.56 -17.77
CA TYR A 243 37.07 -31.56 -16.79
C TYR A 243 36.92 -30.15 -17.37
N LEU A 244 36.03 -29.38 -16.74
CA LEU A 244 36.09 -27.92 -16.55
C LEU A 244 36.35 -27.06 -17.78
N GLN A 245 35.27 -26.72 -18.51
CA GLN A 245 35.27 -25.51 -19.32
C GLN A 245 33.84 -24.97 -19.53
N ALA A 246 33.42 -24.03 -18.68
CA ALA A 246 32.47 -22.96 -19.00
C ALA A 246 32.23 -22.08 -17.76
N SER A 247 32.90 -20.94 -17.69
CA SER A 247 32.29 -19.73 -17.16
C SER A 247 31.90 -18.87 -18.36
N LEU A 248 30.70 -18.29 -18.26
CA LEU A 248 30.11 -17.22 -19.06
C LEU A 248 29.30 -17.64 -20.31
N ASP A 249 28.13 -16.98 -20.39
CA ASP A 249 27.13 -16.90 -21.46
C ASP A 249 26.29 -18.15 -21.80
N SER A 250 25.03 -18.17 -21.36
CA SER A 250 23.95 -17.69 -22.24
C SER A 250 22.65 -17.49 -21.45
N SER A 251 22.11 -16.28 -21.58
CA SER A 251 20.67 -16.05 -21.58
C SER A 251 20.19 -16.39 -22.99
N ASP A 252 19.29 -17.36 -23.15
CA ASP A 252 18.51 -17.59 -24.38
C ASP A 252 17.05 -17.81 -23.95
N THR A 253 16.11 -16.93 -24.25
CA THR A 253 15.57 -16.47 -25.55
C THR A 253 14.97 -17.61 -26.39
N LEU A 254 13.64 -17.55 -26.62
CA LEU A 254 12.98 -17.62 -27.95
C LEU A 254 11.46 -17.88 -27.87
N SER A 255 10.67 -16.85 -28.20
CA SER A 255 9.56 -16.79 -29.20
C SER A 255 8.96 -15.37 -29.09
N GLU A 256 8.69 -14.54 -30.10
CA GLU A 256 8.61 -14.67 -31.55
C GLU A 256 8.51 -13.25 -32.18
N ARG A 257 9.19 -13.02 -33.31
CA ARG A 257 8.83 -12.12 -34.44
C ARG A 257 8.70 -10.58 -34.32
N GLN A 258 9.61 -9.92 -35.06
CA GLN A 258 9.34 -9.01 -36.21
C GLN A 258 9.66 -7.49 -36.05
N ASN A 259 10.85 -7.13 -36.55
CA ASN A 259 11.39 -5.89 -37.18
C ASN A 259 10.97 -4.45 -36.76
N PRO A 260 11.94 -3.49 -36.77
CA PRO A 260 11.77 -2.07 -36.44
C PRO A 260 11.62 -1.14 -37.67
N GLY A 261 10.96 0.01 -37.47
CA GLY A 261 10.86 1.13 -38.42
C GLY A 261 9.99 2.27 -37.85
N GLU A 262 10.63 3.40 -37.52
CA GLU A 262 10.17 4.70 -36.96
C GLU A 262 9.02 5.43 -37.73
N PRO A 263 8.56 6.67 -37.40
CA PRO A 263 8.76 7.57 -36.23
C PRO A 263 7.41 8.08 -35.63
N THR A 264 7.29 8.75 -34.48
CA THR A 264 7.37 10.22 -34.36
C THR A 264 7.11 10.68 -32.90
N LEU A 265 8.02 11.51 -32.39
CA LEU A 265 7.82 12.81 -31.70
C LEU A 265 6.82 12.88 -30.53
N SER A 266 7.07 13.52 -29.39
CA SER A 266 8.18 14.30 -28.85
C SER A 266 7.75 14.62 -27.42
N SER A 267 8.70 14.65 -26.49
CA SER A 267 8.52 15.22 -25.17
C SER A 267 8.58 16.77 -25.22
N TYR A 268 8.29 17.39 -24.06
CA TYR A 268 8.48 18.79 -23.66
C TYR A 268 7.37 19.82 -23.99
N HIS A 269 6.62 20.25 -22.97
CA HIS A 269 6.93 21.49 -22.23
C HIS A 269 5.92 21.80 -21.10
N LEU A 270 6.44 22.06 -19.91
CA LEU A 270 5.79 22.76 -18.81
C LEU A 270 5.47 24.21 -19.19
N LYS A 271 4.27 24.71 -18.85
CA LYS A 271 4.03 26.08 -18.36
C LYS A 271 2.63 26.24 -17.77
N SER A 272 2.60 26.49 -16.47
CA SER A 272 1.50 27.07 -15.71
C SER A 272 1.14 28.48 -16.20
N LYS A 273 -0.14 28.87 -16.12
CA LYS A 273 -0.62 30.21 -15.72
C LYS A 273 -2.15 30.20 -15.59
N THR A 274 -2.64 30.38 -14.37
CA THR A 274 -3.91 31.07 -14.10
C THR A 274 -3.78 32.54 -14.51
N PRO A 275 -4.90 33.20 -14.87
CA PRO A 275 -5.41 34.23 -13.95
C PRO A 275 -6.95 34.27 -13.81
N ASN A 276 -7.31 34.90 -12.70
CA ASN A 276 -8.63 35.14 -12.10
C ASN A 276 -9.38 36.33 -12.75
N ALA A 277 -10.72 36.22 -12.72
CA ALA A 277 -11.82 37.22 -12.65
C ALA A 277 -11.79 38.57 -13.40
N TYR A 278 -13.03 38.97 -13.75
CA TYR A 278 -13.59 40.25 -14.20
C TYR A 278 -13.84 40.40 -15.70
N GLU A 279 -15.09 40.78 -16.02
CA GLU A 279 -15.74 40.97 -17.33
C GLU A 279 -16.19 39.64 -17.99
N VAL A 280 -17.47 39.38 -18.27
CA VAL A 280 -18.50 40.22 -18.89
C VAL A 280 -19.87 39.81 -18.35
N ALA A 281 -20.53 40.74 -17.64
CA ALA A 281 -21.97 40.81 -17.65
C ALA A 281 -22.40 41.23 -19.07
N LEU A 282 -23.11 40.37 -19.81
CA LEU A 282 -23.98 40.66 -20.96
C LEU A 282 -24.22 39.40 -21.80
N SER A 283 -25.22 38.62 -21.40
CA SER A 283 -26.08 37.94 -22.37
C SER A 283 -27.46 37.82 -21.75
N LYS A 284 -28.32 38.76 -22.15
CA LYS A 284 -29.77 38.69 -22.01
C LYS A 284 -30.31 37.40 -22.64
#